data_AF-A0A2D6TPG3-F1
#
_entry.id   AF-A0A2D6TPG3-F1
#
_cell.length_a   1.000
_cell.length_b   1.000
_cell.length_c   1.000
_cell.angle_alpha   90.00
_cell.angle_beta   90.00
_cell.angle_gamma   90.00
#
_symmetry.space_group_name_H-M   'P 1'
#
loop_
_entity.id
_entity.type
_entity.pdbx_description
1 polymer ?
#
loop_
_entity_poly.entity_id
_entity_poly.type
_entity_poly.pdbx_seq_one_letter_code
_entity_poly.pdbx_strand_id
1 'polypeptide(L)'
;MLKQTSKELKLFILMQFTKELIKNSGKSNISQGKNIFVPSLLKKRPQLISPRLKKPLRQRSKQIQGLTIPESRLPPRFQYLKPTPRNIEIDLGKLNPLLKDPMVKTIECDGPDEKIKVRTMGLKTTNIILNKEEVNGTIKKFSEVTKIPIQEGIFKVAFGRLILIAIISSVVGSKFIIRKMMYKPVIPR
;
A
#
# COMPACT_ATOMS: atom_id res chain seq x y z
N MET A 1 -22.81 -1.34 20.15
CA MET A 1 -24.20 -1.85 20.29
C MET A 1 -24.35 -3.38 20.07
N LEU A 2 -23.31 -4.21 20.27
CA LEU A 2 -23.39 -5.67 20.03
C LEU A 2 -23.38 -6.57 21.29
N LYS A 3 -23.40 -5.97 22.49
CA LYS A 3 -23.28 -6.74 23.75
C LYS A 3 -24.56 -7.47 24.17
N GLN A 4 -25.71 -7.14 23.57
CA GLN A 4 -27.04 -7.66 23.97
C GLN A 4 -27.67 -8.64 22.97
N THR A 5 -26.96 -9.13 21.95
CA THR A 5 -27.55 -10.11 21.03
C THR A 5 -27.63 -11.50 21.67
N SER A 6 -28.78 -12.17 21.46
CA SER A 6 -29.02 -13.53 21.97
C SER A 6 -27.97 -14.50 21.44
N LYS A 7 -27.68 -15.55 22.23
CA LYS A 7 -26.71 -16.59 21.84
C LYS A 7 -27.11 -17.27 20.52
N GLU A 8 -28.41 -17.44 20.31
CA GLU A 8 -28.99 -18.03 19.10
C GLU A 8 -28.73 -17.20 17.85
N LEU A 9 -28.88 -15.87 17.93
CA LEU A 9 -28.63 -14.99 16.79
C LEU A 9 -27.14 -14.96 16.43
N LYS A 10 -26.24 -15.02 17.41
CA LYS A 10 -24.80 -15.17 17.16
C LYS A 10 -24.47 -16.49 16.46
N LEU A 11 -25.09 -17.59 16.89
CA LEU A 11 -24.90 -18.91 16.28
C LEU A 11 -25.42 -18.93 14.84
N PHE A 12 -26.59 -18.33 14.60
CA PHE A 12 -27.19 -18.22 13.27
C PHE A 12 -26.29 -17.44 12.29
N ILE A 13 -25.79 -16.27 12.71
CA ILE A 13 -24.90 -15.45 11.87
C ILE A 13 -23.60 -16.20 11.57
N LEU A 14 -23.00 -16.84 12.59
CA LEU A 14 -21.76 -17.60 12.41
C LEU A 14 -21.95 -18.75 11.42
N MET A 15 -23.08 -19.45 11.50
CA MET A 15 -23.43 -20.56 10.60
C MET A 15 -23.67 -20.09 9.16
N GLN A 16 -24.34 -18.96 8.95
CA GLN A 16 -24.54 -18.40 7.60
C GLN A 16 -23.23 -17.90 7.00
N PHE A 17 -22.39 -17.26 7.81
CA PHE A 17 -21.08 -16.76 7.36
C PHE A 17 -20.14 -17.91 6.94
N THR A 18 -20.07 -18.97 7.73
CA THR A 18 -19.27 -20.16 7.39
C THR A 18 -19.78 -20.87 6.14
N LYS A 19 -21.11 -20.95 5.95
CA LYS A 19 -21.71 -21.51 4.74
C LYS A 19 -21.30 -20.74 3.48
N GLU A 20 -21.26 -19.40 3.54
CA GLU A 20 -20.81 -18.59 2.40
C GLU A 20 -19.29 -18.62 2.18
N LEU A 21 -18.49 -18.78 3.22
CA LEU A 21 -17.04 -19.00 3.05
C LEU A 21 -16.76 -20.28 2.27
N ILE A 22 -17.41 -21.39 2.64
CA ILE A 22 -17.22 -22.70 1.97
C ILE A 22 -17.69 -22.65 0.52
N LYS A 23 -18.84 -22.02 0.26
CA LYS A 23 -19.42 -21.89 -1.08
C LYS A 23 -18.49 -21.13 -2.03
N ASN A 24 -17.81 -20.10 -1.53
CA ASN A 24 -16.92 -19.26 -2.33
C ASN A 24 -15.45 -19.72 -2.33
N SER A 25 -15.03 -20.58 -1.39
CA SER A 25 -13.66 -21.13 -1.36
C SER A 25 -13.46 -22.36 -2.27
N GLY A 26 -14.53 -22.99 -2.76
CA GLY A 26 -14.47 -24.30 -3.42
C GLY A 26 -14.05 -24.37 -4.90
N LYS A 27 -13.63 -23.27 -5.55
CA LYS A 27 -13.32 -23.28 -7.01
C LYS A 27 -11.93 -22.74 -7.41
N SER A 28 -11.00 -22.53 -6.48
CA SER A 28 -9.61 -22.26 -6.83
C SER A 28 -8.81 -23.56 -6.91
N ASN A 29 -8.74 -24.13 -8.12
CA ASN A 29 -7.67 -25.00 -8.63
C ASN A 29 -6.77 -25.69 -7.58
N ILE A 30 -7.28 -26.74 -6.93
CA ILE A 30 -6.43 -27.76 -6.31
C ILE A 30 -5.89 -28.63 -7.45
N SER A 31 -4.93 -28.09 -8.18
CA SER A 31 -4.15 -28.83 -9.15
C SER A 31 -3.20 -29.75 -8.39
N GLN A 32 -3.62 -31.00 -8.22
CA GLN A 32 -2.80 -32.22 -8.20
C GLN A 32 -1.30 -32.02 -7.84
N GLY A 33 -1.02 -31.87 -6.55
CA GLY A 33 0.34 -31.93 -6.00
C GLY A 33 0.70 -33.32 -5.50
N LYS A 34 0.60 -34.36 -6.34
CA LYS A 34 1.29 -35.65 -6.10
C LYS A 34 2.50 -35.70 -7.02
N ASN A 35 3.65 -35.21 -6.55
CA ASN A 35 4.93 -35.61 -7.10
C ASN A 35 5.75 -36.26 -5.99
N ILE A 36 5.72 -37.59 -6.08
CA ILE A 36 6.51 -38.57 -5.38
C ILE A 36 7.99 -38.23 -5.59
N PHE A 37 8.72 -38.07 -4.49
CA PHE A 37 10.17 -37.93 -4.49
C PHE A 37 10.80 -39.27 -4.84
N VAL A 38 11.37 -39.39 -6.04
CA VAL A 38 12.19 -40.54 -6.44
C VAL A 38 13.63 -40.04 -6.57
N PRO A 39 14.59 -40.58 -5.80
CA PRO A 39 16.00 -40.28 -5.98
C PRO A 39 16.52 -41.03 -7.22
N SER A 40 16.54 -40.37 -8.38
CA SER A 40 17.13 -40.94 -9.59
C SER A 40 18.63 -40.67 -9.66
N LEU A 41 19.38 -41.78 -9.65
CA LEU A 41 20.82 -41.91 -9.82
C LEU A 41 21.39 -41.10 -11.00
N LEU A 42 22.54 -40.47 -10.73
CA LEU A 42 23.41 -39.76 -11.66
C LEU A 42 23.79 -40.64 -12.86
N LYS A 43 23.08 -40.49 -13.98
CA LYS A 43 23.49 -41.03 -15.28
C LYS A 43 24.11 -39.90 -16.09
N LYS A 44 25.44 -39.90 -16.21
CA LYS A 44 26.20 -38.98 -17.09
C LYS A 44 25.66 -39.11 -18.51
N ARG A 45 24.91 -38.10 -18.97
CA ARG A 45 24.41 -38.02 -20.36
C ARG A 45 25.52 -37.47 -21.26
N PRO A 46 25.76 -38.08 -22.42
CA PRO A 46 26.67 -37.55 -23.43
C PRO A 46 26.15 -36.20 -23.95
N GLN A 47 27.07 -35.26 -24.13
CA GLN A 47 26.79 -33.91 -24.65
C GLN A 47 26.40 -34.02 -26.12
N LEU A 48 25.11 -34.13 -26.39
CA LEU A 48 24.55 -33.95 -27.72
C LEU A 48 24.53 -32.45 -28.03
N ILE A 49 25.37 -32.05 -28.98
CA ILE A 49 25.40 -30.71 -29.57
C ILE A 49 24.04 -30.50 -30.23
N SER A 50 23.18 -29.71 -29.60
CA SER A 50 21.86 -29.38 -30.14
C SER A 50 22.03 -28.47 -31.37
N PRO A 51 21.34 -28.76 -32.49
CA PRO A 51 21.37 -27.91 -33.66
C PRO A 51 20.80 -26.53 -33.30
N ARG A 52 21.53 -25.47 -33.64
CA ARG A 52 21.11 -24.08 -33.42
C ARG A 52 19.82 -23.81 -34.21
N LEU A 53 18.68 -23.98 -33.55
CA LEU A 53 17.38 -23.58 -34.09
C LEU A 53 17.40 -22.07 -34.32
N LYS A 54 17.34 -21.66 -35.59
CA LYS A 54 17.21 -20.25 -35.99
C LYS A 54 15.93 -19.71 -35.35
N LYS A 55 16.08 -18.81 -34.37
CA LYS A 55 14.94 -18.18 -33.69
C LYS A 55 14.09 -17.48 -34.76
N PRO A 56 12.77 -17.72 -34.82
CA PRO A 56 11.91 -17.04 -35.77
C PRO A 56 12.04 -15.54 -35.56
N LEU A 57 12.26 -14.81 -36.66
CA LEU A 57 12.24 -13.35 -36.69
C LEU A 57 10.90 -12.91 -36.10
N ARG A 58 10.95 -12.38 -34.87
CA ARG A 58 9.78 -11.79 -34.21
C ARG A 58 9.30 -10.66 -35.10
N GLN A 59 8.23 -10.92 -35.86
CA GLN A 59 7.47 -9.87 -36.51
C GLN A 59 7.09 -8.89 -35.40
N ARG A 60 7.65 -7.68 -35.46
CA ARG A 60 7.31 -6.59 -34.56
C ARG A 60 5.82 -6.34 -34.76
N SER A 61 4.99 -6.84 -33.84
CA SER A 61 3.59 -6.47 -33.80
C SER A 61 3.53 -4.96 -33.81
N LYS A 62 2.79 -4.39 -34.77
CA LYS A 62 2.53 -2.95 -34.82
C LYS A 62 2.03 -2.57 -33.44
N GLN A 63 2.84 -1.84 -32.69
CA GLN A 63 2.49 -1.40 -31.35
C GLN A 63 1.21 -0.59 -31.50
N ILE A 64 0.09 -1.17 -31.06
CA ILE A 64 -1.15 -0.44 -30.92
C ILE A 64 -0.81 0.66 -29.93
N GLN A 65 -0.69 1.89 -30.43
CA GLN A 65 -0.57 3.05 -29.58
C GLN A 65 -1.85 3.07 -28.76
N GLY A 66 -1.75 2.65 -27.50
CA GLY A 66 -2.90 2.56 -26.62
C GLY A 66 -3.57 3.91 -26.55
N LEU A 67 -4.87 3.97 -26.86
CA LEU A 67 -5.69 5.15 -26.67
C LEU A 67 -5.51 5.59 -25.22
N THR A 68 -4.77 6.68 -25.02
CA THR A 68 -4.48 7.20 -23.68
C THR A 68 -5.60 8.16 -23.33
N ILE A 69 -6.46 7.77 -22.38
CA ILE A 69 -7.51 8.64 -21.87
C ILE A 69 -6.80 9.83 -21.19
N PRO A 70 -7.08 11.09 -21.59
CA PRO A 70 -6.47 12.24 -20.96
C PRO A 70 -6.89 12.32 -19.49
N GLU A 71 -5.97 12.70 -18.61
CA GLU A 71 -6.27 12.87 -17.19
C GLU A 71 -7.37 13.92 -17.00
N SER A 72 -8.40 13.57 -16.21
CA SER A 72 -9.48 14.50 -15.88
C SER A 72 -8.93 15.65 -15.04
N ARG A 73 -9.00 16.87 -15.58
CA ARG A 73 -8.62 18.09 -14.85
C ARG A 73 -9.81 18.53 -14.01
N LEU A 74 -9.56 18.88 -12.75
CA LEU A 74 -10.55 19.56 -11.92
C LEU A 74 -10.95 20.89 -12.59
N PRO A 75 -12.25 21.20 -12.72
CA PRO A 75 -12.72 22.49 -13.20
C PRO A 75 -12.02 23.65 -12.47
N PRO A 76 -11.74 24.78 -13.14
CA PRO A 76 -11.03 25.92 -12.54
C PRO A 76 -11.61 26.36 -11.20
N ARG A 77 -12.94 26.38 -11.10
CA ARG A 77 -13.66 26.72 -9.87
C ARG A 77 -13.32 25.81 -8.68
N PHE A 78 -12.87 24.56 -8.88
CA PHE A 78 -12.55 23.64 -7.80
C PHE A 78 -11.05 23.52 -7.51
N GLN A 79 -10.21 24.35 -8.16
CA GLN A 79 -8.77 24.30 -7.95
C GLN A 79 -8.37 24.68 -6.52
N TYR A 80 -9.18 25.49 -5.82
CA TYR A 80 -8.96 25.84 -4.41
C TYR A 80 -9.04 24.63 -3.46
N LEU A 81 -9.69 23.53 -3.89
CA LEU A 81 -9.74 22.28 -3.12
C LEU A 81 -8.42 21.50 -3.19
N LYS A 82 -7.51 21.85 -4.12
CA LYS A 82 -6.20 21.22 -4.18
C LYS A 82 -5.33 21.77 -3.05
N PRO A 83 -4.70 20.91 -2.25
CA PRO A 83 -3.79 21.36 -1.21
C PRO A 83 -2.61 22.12 -1.84
N THR A 84 -2.41 23.36 -1.42
CA THR A 84 -1.25 24.17 -1.82
C THR A 84 -0.10 23.88 -0.86
N PRO A 85 1.09 23.51 -1.36
CA PRO A 85 2.22 23.21 -0.49
C PRO A 85 2.67 24.47 0.26
N ARG A 86 2.58 24.45 1.60
CA ARG A 86 3.09 25.51 2.47
C ARG A 86 4.30 25.02 3.26
N ASN A 87 5.24 25.90 3.55
CA ASN A 87 6.45 25.60 4.33
C ASN A 87 6.13 25.63 5.83
N ILE A 88 5.21 24.76 6.25
CA ILE A 88 4.84 24.63 7.65
C ILE A 88 5.39 23.29 8.12
N GLU A 89 6.20 23.33 9.18
CA GLU A 89 6.79 22.16 9.79
C GLU A 89 5.85 21.59 10.85
N ILE A 90 5.87 20.27 11.01
CA ILE A 90 5.11 19.54 12.04
C ILE A 90 6.08 18.63 12.78
N ASP A 91 6.02 18.67 14.11
CA ASP A 91 6.86 17.82 14.95
C ASP A 91 6.23 16.44 15.13
N LEU A 92 6.82 15.42 14.50
CA LEU A 92 6.43 14.02 14.59
C LEU A 92 7.40 13.17 15.43
N GLY A 93 8.25 13.80 16.26
CA GLY A 93 9.20 13.10 17.13
C GLY A 93 10.24 12.29 16.35
N LYS A 94 10.26 10.96 16.53
CA LYS A 94 11.22 10.04 15.88
C LYS A 94 11.25 10.14 14.35
N LEU A 95 10.17 10.60 13.72
CA LEU A 95 10.08 10.74 12.26
C LEU A 95 10.74 12.01 11.71
N ASN A 96 11.07 12.98 12.56
CA ASN A 96 11.59 14.29 12.14
C ASN A 96 12.84 14.21 11.25
N PRO A 97 13.83 13.33 11.52
CA PRO A 97 15.00 13.20 10.64
C PRO A 97 14.60 12.80 9.21
N LEU A 98 13.62 11.91 9.06
CA LEU A 98 13.11 11.47 7.77
C LEU A 98 12.32 12.57 7.06
N LEU A 99 11.65 13.45 7.82
CA LEU A 99 10.94 14.61 7.26
C LEU A 99 11.89 15.70 6.76
N LYS A 100 13.03 15.89 7.43
CA LYS A 100 14.06 16.86 7.03
C LYS A 100 14.85 16.42 5.80
N ASP A 101 15.00 15.11 5.57
CA ASP A 101 15.73 14.60 4.41
C ASP A 101 14.98 14.84 3.07
N PRO A 102 15.51 15.64 2.14
CA PRO A 102 14.87 15.91 0.85
C PRO A 102 14.80 14.69 -0.08
N MET A 103 15.65 13.67 0.12
CA MET A 103 15.65 12.44 -0.69
C MET A 103 14.47 11.53 -0.38
N VAL A 104 13.90 11.66 0.83
CA VAL A 104 12.75 10.88 1.28
C VAL A 104 11.46 11.41 0.66
N LYS A 105 10.83 10.60 -0.19
CA LYS A 105 9.57 10.94 -0.87
C LYS A 105 8.35 10.40 -0.12
N THR A 106 8.46 9.19 0.40
CA THR A 106 7.37 8.51 1.11
C THR A 106 7.91 7.82 2.35
N ILE A 107 7.17 7.90 3.46
CA ILE A 107 7.40 7.18 4.70
C ILE A 107 6.18 6.29 4.93
N GLU A 108 6.39 5.01 5.17
CA GLU A 108 5.36 3.98 5.27
C GLU A 108 5.54 3.22 6.60
N CYS A 109 4.44 3.12 7.34
CA CYS A 109 4.32 2.43 8.62
C CYS A 109 3.22 1.38 8.50
N ASP A 110 3.62 0.11 8.44
CA ASP A 110 2.73 -1.02 8.20
C ASP A 110 2.00 -1.51 9.46
N GLY A 111 2.38 -1.01 10.63
CA GLY A 111 1.74 -1.32 11.92
C GLY A 111 2.58 -0.83 13.10
N PRO A 112 2.06 -0.98 14.33
CA PRO A 112 2.86 -0.81 15.55
C PRO A 112 3.96 -1.87 15.64
N ASP A 113 5.08 -1.52 16.26
CA ASP A 113 6.25 -2.39 16.50
C ASP A 113 6.94 -2.90 15.22
N GLU A 114 6.54 -2.39 14.05
CA GLU A 114 7.17 -2.66 12.76
C GLU A 114 8.20 -1.58 12.40
N LYS A 115 9.21 -1.98 11.63
CA LYS A 115 10.24 -1.06 11.13
C LYS A 115 9.67 -0.19 10.02
N ILE A 116 9.95 1.11 10.09
CA ILE A 116 9.49 2.06 9.08
C ILE A 116 10.19 1.82 7.75
N LYS A 117 9.39 1.81 6.68
CA LYS A 117 9.86 1.73 5.28
C LYS A 117 9.85 3.12 4.67
N VAL A 118 10.90 3.44 3.93
CA VAL A 118 11.07 4.76 3.32
C VAL A 118 11.35 4.58 1.84
N ARG A 119 10.62 5.33 1.01
CA ARG A 119 10.82 5.36 -0.45
C ARG A 119 11.63 6.59 -0.82
N THR A 120 12.83 6.36 -1.33
CA THR A 120 13.75 7.38 -1.87
C THR A 120 13.90 7.16 -3.39
N MET A 121 15.04 6.65 -3.84
CA MET A 121 15.25 6.05 -5.16
C MET A 121 14.85 4.57 -5.19
N GLY A 122 14.86 3.91 -4.02
CA GLY A 122 14.37 2.56 -3.80
C GLY A 122 13.61 2.46 -2.48
N LEU A 123 13.16 1.25 -2.15
CA LEU A 123 12.58 0.95 -0.85
C LEU A 123 13.70 0.63 0.13
N LYS A 124 13.80 1.39 1.23
CA LYS A 124 14.77 1.16 2.30
C LYS A 124 14.04 0.98 3.63
N THR A 125 14.46 0.02 4.44
CA THR A 125 13.99 -0.15 5.81
C THR A 125 14.87 0.66 6.76
N THR A 126 14.26 1.28 7.76
CA THR A 126 14.97 2.04 8.80
C THR A 126 14.97 1.26 10.11
N ASN A 127 15.83 1.64 11.06
CA ASN A 127 15.85 1.07 12.41
C ASN A 127 14.85 1.73 13.35
N ILE A 128 14.00 2.63 12.84
CA ILE A 128 12.99 3.31 13.63
C ILE A 128 11.79 2.37 13.75
N ILE A 129 11.42 2.08 15.00
CA ILE A 129 10.24 1.30 15.38
C ILE A 129 9.32 2.24 16.15
N LEU A 130 8.02 2.21 15.83
CA LEU A 130 7.00 3.02 16.47
C LEU A 130 6.06 2.16 17.29
N ASN A 131 5.85 2.56 18.54
CA ASN A 131 4.86 1.91 19.39
C ASN A 131 3.44 2.32 18.97
N LYS A 132 2.43 1.56 19.39
CA LYS A 132 1.01 1.87 19.12
C LYS A 132 0.61 3.30 19.50
N GLU A 133 1.11 3.79 20.63
CA GLU A 133 0.86 5.16 21.10
C GLU A 133 1.50 6.22 20.20
N GLU A 134 2.70 5.97 19.68
CA GLU A 134 3.42 6.89 18.79
C GLU A 134 2.75 6.96 17.41
N VAL A 135 2.27 5.81 16.91
CA VAL A 135 1.47 5.74 15.68
C VAL A 135 0.19 6.56 15.83
N ASN A 136 -0.57 6.32 16.90
CA ASN A 136 -1.81 7.05 17.15
C ASN A 136 -1.55 8.54 17.43
N GLY A 137 -0.47 8.86 18.15
CA GLY A 137 -0.04 10.23 18.41
C GLY A 137 0.31 10.98 17.12
N THR A 138 0.96 10.31 16.16
CA THR A 138 1.23 10.88 14.83
C THR A 138 -0.08 11.25 14.12
N ILE A 139 -1.04 10.32 14.05
CA ILE A 139 -2.34 10.58 13.41
C ILE A 139 -3.11 11.69 14.13
N LYS A 140 -3.09 11.69 15.47
CA LYS A 140 -3.74 12.71 16.30
C LYS A 140 -3.18 14.11 16.07
N LYS A 141 -1.85 14.25 15.98
CA LYS A 141 -1.21 15.54 15.64
C LYS A 141 -1.69 16.08 14.29
N PHE A 142 -1.81 15.23 13.27
CA PHE A 142 -2.36 15.66 11.98
C PHE A 142 -3.84 16.08 12.09
N SER A 143 -4.63 15.37 12.89
CA SER A 143 -6.03 15.72 13.15
C SER A 143 -6.19 17.07 13.87
N GLU A 144 -5.40 17.31 14.92
CA GLU A 144 -5.41 18.57 15.69
C GLU A 144 -5.03 19.76 14.81
N VAL A 145 -3.97 19.62 14.01
CA VAL A 145 -3.44 20.68 13.16
C VAL A 145 -4.36 20.98 11.96
N THR A 146 -4.98 19.95 11.37
CA THR A 146 -5.91 20.13 10.24
C THR A 146 -7.34 20.40 10.65
N LYS A 147 -7.67 20.25 11.94
CA LYS A 147 -9.05 20.32 12.49
C LYS A 147 -9.99 19.27 11.88
N ILE A 148 -9.46 18.20 11.30
CA ILE A 148 -10.27 17.12 10.72
C ILE A 148 -10.38 16.00 11.78
N PRO A 149 -11.58 15.61 12.21
CA PRO A 149 -11.77 14.59 13.23
C PRO A 149 -11.34 13.21 12.74
N ILE A 150 -10.79 12.41 13.66
CA ILE A 150 -10.37 11.03 13.39
C ILE A 150 -11.61 10.13 13.37
N GLN A 151 -11.75 9.31 12.32
CA GLN A 151 -12.82 8.32 12.16
C GLN A 151 -12.23 6.95 11.82
N GLU A 152 -12.95 5.87 12.13
CA GLU A 152 -12.54 4.51 11.75
C GLU A 152 -12.58 4.36 10.22
N GLY A 153 -11.58 3.68 9.64
CA GLY A 153 -11.43 3.55 8.20
C GLY A 153 -10.27 4.38 7.62
N ILE A 154 -10.48 4.99 6.45
CA ILE A 154 -9.42 5.71 5.72
C ILE A 154 -9.43 7.19 6.12
N PHE A 155 -8.34 7.65 6.71
CA PHE A 155 -8.12 9.03 7.09
C PHE A 155 -7.08 9.68 6.18
N LYS A 156 -7.50 10.63 5.35
CA LYS A 156 -6.64 11.30 4.37
C LYS A 156 -6.62 12.80 4.61
N VAL A 157 -5.43 13.34 4.87
CA VAL A 157 -5.25 14.78 5.17
C VAL A 157 -4.02 15.30 4.46
N ALA A 158 -4.02 16.59 4.15
CA ALA A 158 -2.84 17.31 3.69
C ALA A 158 -2.51 18.43 4.67
N PHE A 159 -1.24 18.55 5.04
CA PHE A 159 -0.74 19.64 5.88
C PHE A 159 0.64 20.10 5.39
N GLY A 160 0.79 21.39 5.11
CA GLY A 160 2.03 21.95 4.59
C GLY A 160 2.45 21.27 3.29
N ARG A 161 3.60 20.59 3.29
CA ARG A 161 4.12 19.79 2.16
C ARG A 161 3.88 18.28 2.33
N LEU A 162 3.11 17.87 3.33
CA LEU A 162 2.90 16.46 3.67
C LEU A 162 1.46 16.05 3.36
N ILE A 163 1.29 14.83 2.88
CA ILE A 163 -0.01 14.17 2.71
C ILE A 163 0.02 12.91 3.56
N LEU A 164 -0.82 12.85 4.58
CA LEU A 164 -1.04 11.67 5.40
C LEU A 164 -2.19 10.85 4.80
N ILE A 165 -1.95 9.56 4.63
CA ILE A 165 -2.98 8.56 4.32
C ILE A 165 -2.86 7.49 5.41
N ALA A 166 -3.82 7.45 6.32
CA ALA A 166 -3.86 6.48 7.40
C ALA A 166 -5.06 5.54 7.25
N ILE A 167 -4.88 4.28 7.65
CA ILE A 167 -5.95 3.31 7.84
C ILE A 167 -6.06 3.07 9.34
N ILE A 168 -7.20 3.43 9.90
CA ILE A 168 -7.46 3.41 11.33
C ILE A 168 -8.38 2.23 11.58
N SER A 169 -7.85 1.20 12.26
CA SER A 169 -8.59 -0.01 12.61
C SER A 169 -8.37 -0.36 14.07
N SER A 170 -9.46 -0.59 14.78
CA SER A 170 -9.43 -1.10 16.16
C SER A 170 -8.92 -2.54 16.25
N VAL A 171 -9.09 -3.34 15.19
CA VAL A 171 -8.81 -4.78 15.17
C VAL A 171 -7.38 -5.07 14.70
N VAL A 172 -6.95 -4.48 13.59
CA VAL A 172 -5.65 -4.76 12.96
C VAL A 172 -4.57 -3.76 13.41
N GLY A 173 -4.98 -2.67 14.06
CA GLY A 173 -4.11 -1.54 14.38
C GLY A 173 -4.07 -0.50 13.25
N SER A 174 -3.50 0.65 13.58
CA SER A 174 -3.39 1.79 12.67
C SER A 174 -2.16 1.64 11.77
N LYS A 175 -2.33 1.95 10.49
CA LYS A 175 -1.25 2.01 9.48
C LYS A 175 -1.25 3.38 8.84
N PHE A 176 -0.10 3.87 8.39
CA PHE A 176 -0.07 5.14 7.68
C PHE A 176 1.05 5.28 6.66
N ILE A 177 0.82 6.17 5.71
CA ILE A 177 1.75 6.59 4.68
C ILE A 177 1.81 8.12 4.69
N ILE A 178 3.00 8.69 4.88
CA ILE A 178 3.28 10.12 4.72
C ILE A 178 3.99 10.32 3.39
N ARG A 179 3.39 11.13 2.50
CA ARG A 179 3.98 11.50 1.21
C ARG A 179 4.40 12.96 1.23
N LYS A 180 5.60 13.27 0.77
CA LYS A 180 6.04 14.65 0.53
C LYS A 180 5.55 15.12 -0.84
N MET A 181 4.93 16.29 -0.89
CA MET A 181 4.52 16.93 -2.13
C MET A 181 5.77 17.44 -2.85
N MET A 182 6.01 16.97 -4.08
CA MET A 182 7.04 17.56 -4.94
C MET A 182 6.45 18.80 -5.59
N TYR A 183 7.00 19.97 -5.29
CA TYR A 183 6.61 21.20 -5.96
C TYR A 183 7.14 21.16 -7.40
N LYS A 184 6.23 21.07 -8.37
CA LYS A 184 6.54 21.35 -9.77
C LYS A 184 6.08 22.79 -10.01
N PRO A 185 6.99 23.76 -10.19
CA PRO A 185 6.58 25.10 -10.56
C PRO A 185 5.74 25.00 -11.84
N VAL A 186 4.57 25.62 -11.85
CA VAL A 186 3.78 25.78 -13.06
C VAL A 186 4.56 26.77 -13.92
N ILE A 187 5.24 26.28 -14.96
CA ILE A 187 5.90 27.16 -15.93
C ILE A 187 4.78 27.83 -16.73
N PRO A 188 4.58 29.17 -16.63
CA PRO A 188 3.64 29.86 -17.48
C PRO A 188 4.09 29.65 -18.94
N ARG A 189 3.14 29.21 -19.78
CA ARG A 189 3.35 29.07 -21.22
C ARG A 189 3.03 30.37 -21.93
#